data_AF-A0A522C0J0-F1
#
_entry.id   AF-A0A522C0J0-F1
#
_cell.length_a   1.000
_cell.length_b   1.000
_cell.length_c   1.000
_cell.angle_alpha   90.00
_cell.angle_beta   90.00
_cell.angle_gamma   90.00
#
_symmetry.space_group_name_H-M   'P 1'
#
loop_
_entity.id
_entity.type
_entity.pdbx_description
1 polymer ?
#
loop_
_entity_poly.entity_id
_entity_poly.type
_entity_poly.pdbx_seq_one_letter_code
_entity_poly.pdbx_strand_id
1 'polypeptide(L)'
;MSDAIIDQFNRRLAERYGSNDRVQVIDQRGLLTPASPGSTGEEGDWLDEIHPSAIGFAELARKRWDVPLGRTLGLNPSPQDLQPTPRPTNPSTALADEPRDPPARLT
;
A
#
# COMPACT_ATOMS: atom_id res chain seq x y z
N MET A 1 5.94 -20.36 -5.84
CA MET A 1 6.16 -20.83 -4.44
C MET A 1 5.78 -19.74 -3.44
N SER A 2 6.23 -18.50 -3.66
CA SER A 2 5.80 -17.30 -2.90
C SER A 2 4.28 -17.19 -2.78
N ASP A 3 3.54 -17.28 -3.89
CA ASP A 3 2.09 -17.07 -3.91
C ASP A 3 1.35 -18.07 -3.00
N ALA A 4 1.73 -19.35 -3.05
CA ALA A 4 1.14 -20.38 -2.21
C ALA A 4 1.40 -20.16 -0.70
N ILE A 5 2.58 -19.61 -0.35
CA ILE A 5 2.89 -19.24 1.03
C ILE A 5 2.02 -18.06 1.48
N ILE A 6 1.89 -17.03 0.63
CA ILE A 6 1.06 -15.86 0.91
C ILE A 6 -0.42 -16.27 1.01
N ASP A 7 -0.90 -17.15 0.14
CA ASP A 7 -2.25 -17.73 0.20
C ASP A 7 -2.49 -18.48 1.50
N GLN A 8 -1.54 -19.32 1.92
CA GLN A 8 -1.66 -20.04 3.17
C GLN A 8 -1.66 -19.09 4.37
N PHE A 9 -0.81 -18.05 4.34
CA PHE A 9 -0.76 -17.05 5.39
C PHE A 9 -2.08 -16.27 5.50
N ASN A 10 -2.61 -15.76 4.40
CA ASN A 10 -3.88 -15.02 4.39
C ASN A 10 -5.05 -15.89 4.86
N ARG A 11 -5.09 -17.17 4.44
CA ARG A 11 -6.09 -18.13 4.92
C ARG A 11 -6.00 -18.33 6.44
N ARG A 12 -4.80 -18.50 7.00
CA ARG A 12 -4.62 -18.63 8.45
C ARG A 12 -5.03 -17.37 9.22
N LEU A 13 -4.77 -16.19 8.67
CA LEU A 13 -5.24 -14.93 9.26
C LEU A 13 -6.77 -14.86 9.26
N ALA A 14 -7.41 -15.21 8.14
CA ALA A 14 -8.87 -15.23 8.02
C ALA A 14 -9.52 -16.26 8.97
N GLU A 15 -8.97 -17.47 9.08
CA GLU A 15 -9.43 -18.49 10.03
C GLU A 15 -9.30 -18.02 11.49
N ARG A 16 -8.21 -17.33 11.81
CA ARG A 16 -7.91 -16.89 13.18
C ARG A 16 -8.72 -15.67 13.62
N TYR A 17 -9.03 -14.76 12.71
CA TYR A 17 -9.57 -13.43 13.02
C TYR A 17 -10.89 -13.10 12.30
N GLY A 18 -11.39 -13.95 11.41
CA GLY A 18 -12.59 -13.66 10.60
C GLY A 18 -13.88 -13.42 11.40
N SER A 19 -13.93 -13.87 12.65
CA SER A 19 -15.04 -13.62 13.59
C SER A 19 -14.67 -12.66 14.74
N ASN A 20 -13.56 -11.92 14.63
CA ASN A 20 -13.10 -11.03 15.69
C ASN A 20 -13.58 -9.59 15.44
N ASP A 21 -14.36 -9.03 16.36
CA ASP A 21 -14.92 -7.69 16.20
C ASP A 21 -13.91 -6.54 16.42
N ARG A 22 -12.70 -6.86 16.87
CA ARG A 22 -11.61 -5.89 17.15
C ARG A 22 -10.40 -6.07 16.23
N VAL A 23 -10.41 -7.05 15.34
CA VAL A 23 -9.32 -7.31 14.40
C VAL A 23 -9.92 -7.50 13.02
N GLN A 24 -9.53 -6.66 12.06
CA GLN A 24 -9.91 -6.80 10.67
C GLN A 24 -8.72 -7.23 9.83
N VAL A 25 -8.90 -8.26 9.02
CA VAL A 25 -7.92 -8.70 8.02
C VAL A 25 -8.40 -8.20 6.67
N ILE A 26 -7.58 -7.37 6.01
CA ILE A 26 -7.88 -6.80 4.70
C ILE A 26 -6.89 -7.38 3.68
N ASP A 27 -7.39 -8.22 2.76
CA ASP A 27 -6.57 -8.75 1.66
C ASP A 27 -6.43 -7.70 0.54
N GLN A 28 -5.19 -7.30 0.28
CA GLN A 28 -4.83 -6.23 -0.66
C GLN A 28 -4.33 -6.75 -2.02
N ARG A 29 -4.28 -8.07 -2.21
CA ARG A 29 -3.68 -8.68 -3.40
C ARG A 29 -4.57 -8.50 -4.64
N GLY A 30 -3.91 -8.51 -5.80
CA GLY A 30 -4.59 -8.41 -7.11
C GLY A 30 -5.16 -7.03 -7.44
N LEU A 31 -4.83 -6.00 -6.65
CA LEU A 31 -5.33 -4.64 -6.89
C LEU A 31 -4.37 -3.77 -7.71
N LEU A 32 -3.08 -4.09 -7.62
CA LEU A 32 -2.00 -3.38 -8.29
C LEU A 32 -1.62 -4.10 -9.58
N THR A 33 -1.29 -3.32 -10.60
CA THR A 33 -0.65 -3.79 -11.82
C THR A 33 0.79 -4.19 -11.46
N PRO A 34 1.19 -5.46 -11.59
CA PRO A 34 2.52 -5.91 -11.19
C PRO A 34 3.61 -5.31 -12.08
N ALA A 35 4.80 -5.12 -11.51
CA ALA A 35 6.01 -4.91 -12.29
C ALA A 35 6.42 -6.21 -13.02
N SER A 36 7.18 -6.07 -14.11
CA SER A 36 7.72 -7.23 -14.83
C SER A 36 8.84 -7.90 -14.03
N PRO A 37 9.00 -9.24 -14.13
CA PRO A 37 10.10 -9.94 -13.48
C PRO A 37 11.49 -9.42 -13.88
N GLY A 38 12.36 -9.19 -12.91
CA GLY A 38 13.69 -8.61 -13.02
C GLY A 38 13.72 -7.09 -13.14
N SER A 39 12.59 -6.38 -13.03
CA SER A 39 12.60 -4.92 -13.13
C SER A 39 13.26 -4.28 -11.90
N THR A 40 14.05 -3.22 -12.14
CA THR A 40 14.78 -2.48 -11.10
C THR A 40 14.36 -1.02 -11.01
N GLY A 41 13.28 -0.66 -11.69
CA GLY A 41 12.78 0.70 -11.78
C GLY A 41 11.26 0.72 -11.86
N GLU A 42 10.70 1.92 -11.78
CA GLU A 42 9.25 2.10 -11.69
C GLU A 42 8.52 1.51 -12.90
N GLU A 43 7.60 0.60 -12.65
CA GLU A 43 6.78 -0.07 -13.64
C GLU A 43 5.40 -0.41 -13.06
N GLY A 44 4.35 -0.10 -13.82
CA GLY A 44 2.98 -0.28 -13.36
C GLY A 44 2.72 0.55 -12.10
N ASP A 45 2.27 -0.12 -11.04
CA ASP A 45 1.96 0.50 -9.75
C ASP A 45 3.11 0.35 -8.72
N TRP A 46 4.33 0.00 -9.16
CA TRP A 46 5.45 -0.31 -8.28
C TRP A 46 6.74 0.42 -8.66
N LEU A 47 7.57 0.74 -7.66
CA LEU A 47 8.92 1.31 -7.81
C LEU A 47 9.98 0.25 -8.17
N ASP A 48 9.73 -0.98 -7.73
CA ASP A 48 10.47 -2.20 -8.01
C ASP A 48 9.50 -3.39 -7.80
N GLU A 49 9.98 -4.63 -7.72
CA GLU A 49 9.07 -5.79 -7.57
C GLU A 49 8.36 -5.92 -6.21
N ILE A 50 8.67 -5.06 -5.23
CA ILE A 50 8.16 -5.20 -3.85
C ILE A 50 7.61 -3.92 -3.22
N HIS A 51 8.00 -2.73 -3.70
CA HIS A 51 7.56 -1.44 -3.18
C HIS A 51 6.54 -0.80 -4.12
N PRO A 52 5.27 -0.62 -3.72
CA PRO A 52 4.32 0.17 -4.50
C PRO A 52 4.80 1.61 -4.69
N SER A 53 4.49 2.21 -5.84
CA SER A 53 4.69 3.63 -6.08
C SER A 53 3.68 4.48 -5.28
N ALA A 54 3.83 5.80 -5.31
CA ALA A 54 2.84 6.69 -4.71
C ALA A 54 1.43 6.45 -5.30
N ILE A 55 1.36 6.09 -6.58
CA ILE A 55 0.10 5.74 -7.25
C ILE A 55 -0.41 4.39 -6.74
N GLY A 56 0.48 3.39 -6.61
CA GLY A 56 0.12 2.08 -6.06
C GLY A 56 -0.41 2.16 -4.63
N PHE A 57 0.22 2.93 -3.74
CA PHE A 57 -0.30 3.14 -2.39
C PHE A 57 -1.68 3.83 -2.38
N ALA A 58 -1.88 4.83 -3.24
CA ALA A 58 -3.17 5.49 -3.36
C ALA A 58 -4.27 4.52 -3.85
N GLU A 59 -3.94 3.61 -4.77
CA GLU A 59 -4.86 2.55 -5.22
C GLU A 59 -5.25 1.60 -4.08
N LEU A 60 -4.27 1.10 -3.30
CA LEU A 60 -4.53 0.24 -2.15
C LEU A 60 -5.42 0.91 -1.09
N ALA A 61 -5.14 2.19 -0.81
CA ALA A 61 -5.90 2.97 0.18
C ALA A 61 -7.37 3.09 -0.24
N ARG A 62 -7.62 3.60 -1.44
CA ARG A 62 -8.97 3.84 -1.96
C ARG A 62 -9.80 2.58 -2.10
N LYS A 63 -9.19 1.51 -2.62
CA LYS A 63 -9.94 0.28 -2.95
C LYS A 63 -10.29 -0.55 -1.72
N ARG A 64 -9.55 -0.43 -0.62
CA ARG A 64 -9.70 -1.37 0.52
C ARG A 64 -9.56 -0.77 1.92
N TRP A 65 -8.88 0.36 2.12
CA TRP A 65 -8.68 0.94 3.47
C TRP A 65 -9.69 2.02 3.82
N ASP A 66 -10.01 2.91 2.89
CA ASP A 66 -10.77 4.13 3.21
C ASP A 66 -12.16 3.82 3.79
N VAL A 67 -12.85 2.82 3.23
CA VAL A 67 -14.18 2.42 3.73
C VAL A 67 -14.11 1.77 5.12
N PRO A 68 -13.28 0.73 5.38
CA PRO A 68 -13.13 0.19 6.73
C PRO A 68 -12.65 1.20 7.77
N LEU A 69 -11.69 2.06 7.43
CA LEU A 69 -11.21 3.11 8.33
C LEU A 69 -12.30 4.14 8.63
N GLY A 70 -13.01 4.61 7.60
CA GLY A 70 -14.14 5.52 7.75
C GLY A 70 -15.17 4.96 8.72
N ARG A 71 -15.62 3.72 8.50
CA ARG A 71 -16.58 3.04 9.40
C ARG A 71 -16.05 2.92 10.83
N THR A 72 -14.78 2.59 10.99
CA THR A 72 -14.14 2.47 12.32
C THR A 72 -14.11 3.80 13.07
N LEU A 73 -13.97 4.90 12.33
CA LEU A 73 -14.00 6.27 12.86
C LEU A 73 -15.42 6.84 12.99
N GLY A 74 -16.46 6.06 12.71
CA GLY A 74 -17.85 6.53 12.73
C GLY A 74 -18.24 7.40 11.53
N LEU A 75 -17.41 7.44 10.49
CA LEU A 75 -17.69 8.10 9.22
C LEU A 75 -18.46 7.17 8.28
N ASN A 76 -19.32 7.73 7.45
CA ASN A 76 -20.01 7.00 6.37
C ASN A 76 -19.54 7.56 5.01
N PRO A 77 -18.36 7.14 4.52
CA PRO A 77 -17.82 7.66 3.27
C PRO A 77 -18.75 7.33 2.10
N SER A 78 -19.07 8.34 1.30
CA SER A 78 -19.77 8.19 0.03
C SER A 78 -18.81 7.70 -1.06
N PRO A 79 -19.29 7.11 -2.17
CA PRO A 79 -18.45 6.74 -3.30
C PRO A 79 -17.63 7.90 -3.89
N GLN A 80 -18.07 9.14 -3.68
CA GLN A 80 -17.37 10.36 -4.11
C GLN A 80 -16.14 10.67 -3.24
N ASP A 81 -16.19 10.37 -1.95
CA ASP A 81 -15.07 10.58 -1.01
C ASP A 81 -13.89 9.65 -1.32
N LEU A 82 -14.14 8.58 -2.08
CA LEU A 82 -13.15 7.58 -2.51
C LEU A 82 -12.54 7.91 -3.87
N GLN A 83 -12.96 9.01 -4.51
CA GLN A 83 -12.39 9.42 -5.79
C GLN A 83 -10.99 10.03 -5.58
N PRO A 84 -10.08 9.92 -6.57
CA PRO A 84 -8.78 10.56 -6.49
C PRO A 84 -8.93 12.06 -6.25
N THR A 85 -8.37 12.56 -5.16
CA THR A 85 -8.08 13.99 -5.09
C THR A 85 -7.02 14.30 -6.15
N PRO A 86 -7.16 15.42 -6.90
CA PRO A 86 -6.10 15.88 -7.79
C PRO A 86 -4.79 15.92 -7.03
N ARG A 87 -3.70 15.45 -7.65
CA ARG A 87 -2.36 15.47 -7.06
C ARG A 87 -2.14 16.88 -6.47
N PRO A 88 -1.86 17.01 -5.15
CA PRO A 88 -1.46 18.29 -4.60
C PRO A 88 -0.25 18.77 -5.40
N THR A 89 -0.31 19.98 -5.97
CA THR A 89 0.80 20.57 -6.73
C THR A 89 1.97 20.97 -5.83
N ASN A 90 1.79 20.87 -4.51
CA ASN A 90 2.80 21.18 -3.53
C ASN A 90 3.72 19.96 -3.36
N PRO A 91 5.06 20.14 -3.37
CA PRO A 91 5.99 19.06 -3.11
C PRO A 91 5.72 18.46 -1.72
N SER A 92 5.79 17.13 -1.64
CA SER A 92 5.65 16.41 -0.37
C SER A 92 6.77 16.84 0.58
N THR A 93 6.42 17.31 1.77
CA THR A 93 7.37 17.60 2.86
C THR A 93 7.76 16.34 3.65
N ALA A 94 7.14 15.18 3.35
CA ALA A 94 7.39 13.92 4.05
C ALA A 94 8.75 13.29 3.69
N LEU A 95 9.35 13.74 2.58
CA LEU A 95 10.75 13.49 2.23
C LEU A 95 11.43 14.85 2.17
N ALA A 96 11.53 15.56 3.30
CA ALA A 96 12.60 16.54 3.37
C ALA A 96 13.90 15.74 3.18
N ASP A 97 14.68 16.10 2.15
CA ASP A 97 15.99 15.52 1.90
C ASP A 97 16.81 15.58 3.20
N GLU A 98 16.83 14.49 3.96
CA GLU A 98 17.83 14.29 5.00
C GLU A 98 19.19 14.45 4.30
N PRO A 99 20.09 15.30 4.80
CA PRO A 99 21.41 15.45 4.22
C PRO A 99 22.06 14.07 4.14
N ARG A 100 22.31 13.57 2.92
CA ARG A 100 23.13 12.37 2.75
C ARG A 100 24.53 12.74 3.19
N ASP A 101 24.96 12.21 4.32
CA ASP A 101 26.37 12.28 4.71
C ASP A 101 27.23 11.76 3.55
N PRO A 102 28.28 12.49 3.13
CA PRO A 102 29.19 11.98 2.13
C PRO A 102 29.85 10.70 2.67
N PRO A 103 30.10 9.69 1.81
CA PRO A 103 30.69 8.44 2.25
C PRO A 103 32.02 8.71 2.95
N ALA A 104 32.17 8.14 4.16
CA ALA A 104 33.42 8.22 4.91
C ALA A 104 34.57 7.71 4.04
N ARG A 105 35.57 8.57 3.80
CA ARG A 105 36.83 8.13 3.18
C ARG A 105 37.50 7.17 4.17
N LEU A 106 37.53 5.89 3.81
CA LEU A 106 38.43 4.93 4.44
C LEU A 106 39.86 5.34 4.05
N THR A 107 40.62 5.84 5.02
CA THR A 107 42.08 6.01 4.96
C THR A 107 42.75 4.92 5.77
#